data_AF-A0A7K6DAJ4-F1
#
_entry.id   AF-A0A7K6DAJ4-F1
#
_cell.length_a   1.000
_cell.length_b   1.000
_cell.length_c   1.000
_cell.angle_alpha   90.00
_cell.angle_beta   90.00
_cell.angle_gamma   90.00
#
_symmetry.space_group_name_H-M   'P 1'
#
loop_
_entity.id
_entity.type
_entity.pdbx_description
1 polymer ?
#
loop_
_entity_poly.entity_id
_entity_poly.type
_entity_poly.pdbx_seq_one_letter_code
_entity_poly.pdbx_strand_id
1 'polypeptide(L)'
;REEELLYLTFIEDVTNEILNLGLFSNRVLDQLFECHIEENKNRLDEAKMRQMLDMLKSDLGCGMDSETELIREDQEALDSPDLQESDIGEEFEFTSKGHRLRKATKSEEFFESMDSSLK
;
A
#
# COMPACT_ATOMS: atom_id res chain seq x y z
N ARG A 1 -3.06 -21.09 -2.61
CA ARG A 1 -2.53 -20.72 -1.28
C ARG A 1 -1.25 -19.91 -1.37
N GLU A 2 -0.22 -20.36 -2.10
CA GLU A 2 1.01 -19.55 -2.27
C GLU A 2 0.73 -18.18 -2.92
N GLU A 3 -0.15 -18.14 -3.92
CA GLU A 3 -0.60 -16.90 -4.55
C GLU A 3 -1.26 -15.92 -3.57
N GLU A 4 -2.15 -16.39 -2.69
CA GLU A 4 -2.78 -15.57 -1.65
C GLU A 4 -1.75 -14.94 -0.72
N LEU A 5 -0.69 -15.68 -0.35
CA LEU A 5 0.40 -15.14 0.45
C LEU A 5 1.12 -14.01 -0.27
N LEU A 6 1.29 -14.09 -1.59
CA LEU A 6 1.90 -13.01 -2.38
C LEU A 6 1.04 -11.73 -2.36
N TYR A 7 -0.29 -11.85 -2.46
CA TYR A 7 -1.18 -10.69 -2.31
C TYR A 7 -1.16 -10.11 -0.88
N LEU A 8 -1.05 -10.96 0.13
CA LEU A 8 -0.93 -10.51 1.52
C LEU A 8 0.39 -9.78 1.76
N THR A 9 1.51 -10.30 1.25
CA THR A 9 2.80 -9.62 1.32
C THR A 9 2.78 -8.30 0.54
N PHE A 10 2.15 -8.28 -0.63
CA PHE A 10 2.00 -7.05 -1.43
C PHE A 10 1.30 -5.94 -0.65
N ILE A 11 0.13 -6.23 -0.06
CA ILE A 11 -0.59 -5.20 0.71
C ILE A 11 0.11 -4.85 2.03
N GLU A 12 0.80 -5.80 2.66
CA GLU A 12 1.66 -5.56 3.81
C GLU A 12 2.79 -4.57 3.48
N ASP A 13 3.50 -4.76 2.38
CA ASP A 13 4.59 -3.89 1.95
C ASP A 13 4.08 -2.47 1.66
N VAL A 14 2.98 -2.34 0.90
CA VAL A 14 2.34 -1.05 0.60
C VAL A 14 1.90 -0.33 1.88
N THR A 15 1.19 -1.02 2.77
CA THR A 15 0.67 -0.40 4.01
C THR A 15 1.79 -0.01 4.97
N ASN A 16 2.85 -0.81 5.07
CA ASN A 16 4.03 -0.45 5.84
C ASN A 16 4.72 0.80 5.28
N GLU A 17 4.82 0.93 3.97
CA GLU A 17 5.42 2.11 3.34
C GLU A 17 4.59 3.37 3.59
N ILE A 18 3.25 3.29 3.48
CA ILE A 18 2.36 4.39 3.86
C ILE A 18 2.58 4.81 5.32
N LEU A 19 2.64 3.84 6.24
CA LEU A 19 2.88 4.11 7.66
C LEU A 19 4.26 4.74 7.91
N ASN A 20 5.29 4.32 7.17
CA ASN A 20 6.64 4.85 7.28
C ASN A 20 6.76 6.29 6.75
N LEU A 21 6.03 6.60 5.66
CA LEU A 21 5.95 7.95 5.08
C LEU A 21 5.11 8.89 5.96
N GLY A 22 4.10 8.38 6.64
CA GLY A 22 3.22 9.16 7.51
C GLY A 22 2.05 9.78 6.76
N LEU A 23 1.91 11.11 6.81
CA LEU A 23 0.83 11.81 6.09
C LEU A 23 1.01 11.67 4.57
N PHE A 24 -0.08 11.41 3.86
CA PHE A 24 -0.08 11.20 2.41
C PHE A 24 -1.13 12.08 1.74
N SER A 25 -0.82 12.58 0.55
CA SER A 25 -1.80 13.19 -0.35
C SER A 25 -2.32 12.15 -1.34
N ASN A 26 -3.48 12.41 -1.95
CA ASN A 26 -4.01 11.57 -3.04
C ASN A 26 -2.96 11.32 -4.13
N ARG A 27 -2.22 12.37 -4.49
CA ARG A 27 -1.21 12.32 -5.54
C ARG A 27 -0.01 11.46 -5.17
N VAL A 28 0.41 11.49 -3.91
CA VAL A 28 1.49 10.64 -3.38
C VAL A 28 1.05 9.18 -3.31
N LEU A 29 -0.19 8.91 -2.87
CA LEU A 29 -0.74 7.55 -2.88
C LEU A 29 -0.80 6.97 -4.29
N ASP A 30 -1.27 7.75 -5.27
CA ASP A 30 -1.35 7.29 -6.65
C ASP A 30 0.03 6.92 -7.21
N GLN A 31 1.06 7.72 -6.93
CA GLN A 31 2.43 7.39 -7.33
C GLN A 31 2.98 6.14 -6.62
N LEU A 32 2.77 6.03 -5.31
CA LEU A 32 3.18 4.87 -4.53
C LEU A 32 2.54 3.59 -5.08
N PHE A 33 1.24 3.64 -5.37
CA PHE A 33 0.48 2.52 -5.91
C PHE A 33 0.97 2.10 -7.29
N GLU A 34 1.23 3.03 -8.21
CA GLU A 34 1.78 2.69 -9.52
C GLU A 34 3.17 2.07 -9.41
N CYS A 35 4.05 2.57 -8.53
CA CYS A 35 5.35 1.95 -8.28
C CYS A 35 5.19 0.49 -7.79
N HIS A 36 4.35 0.25 -6.79
CA HIS A 36 4.12 -1.09 -6.24
C HIS A 36 3.46 -2.03 -7.27
N ILE A 37 2.55 -1.55 -8.12
CA ILE A 37 1.94 -2.33 -9.21
C ILE A 37 3.02 -2.73 -10.22
N GLU A 38 3.83 -1.78 -10.69
CA GLU A 38 4.85 -2.01 -11.71
C GLU A 38 5.90 -3.04 -11.24
N GLU A 39 6.29 -3.00 -9.97
CA GLU A 39 7.20 -3.97 -9.36
C GLU A 39 6.61 -5.39 -9.26
N ASN A 40 5.28 -5.50 -9.15
CA ASN A 40 4.60 -6.75 -8.85
C ASN A 40 3.82 -7.37 -10.02
N LYS A 41 3.60 -6.64 -11.12
CA LYS A 41 2.82 -7.09 -12.29
C LYS A 41 3.30 -8.39 -12.95
N ASN A 42 4.56 -8.76 -12.74
CA ASN A 42 5.14 -9.99 -13.28
C ASN A 42 4.74 -11.25 -12.49
N ARG A 43 4.21 -11.08 -11.27
CA ARG A 43 3.88 -12.18 -10.34
C ARG A 43 2.46 -12.13 -9.78
N LEU A 44 1.77 -11.01 -9.93
CA LEU A 44 0.40 -10.78 -9.45
C LEU A 44 -0.47 -10.21 -10.56
N ASP A 45 -1.78 -10.44 -10.47
CA ASP A 45 -2.77 -9.88 -11.37
C ASP A 45 -2.96 -8.39 -11.07
N GLU A 46 -2.73 -7.55 -12.09
CA GLU A 46 -2.80 -6.10 -11.96
C GLU A 46 -4.19 -5.61 -11.57
N ALA A 47 -5.26 -6.17 -12.15
CA ALA A 47 -6.62 -5.74 -11.84
C ALA A 47 -6.96 -6.00 -10.37
N LYS A 48 -6.51 -7.14 -9.84
CA LYS A 48 -6.68 -7.47 -8.42
C LYS A 48 -5.84 -6.59 -7.52
N MET A 49 -4.59 -6.27 -7.89
CA MET A 49 -3.77 -5.30 -7.15
C MET A 49 -4.45 -3.94 -7.08
N ARG A 50 -4.92 -3.41 -8.23
CA ARG A 50 -5.66 -2.14 -8.29
C ARG A 50 -6.89 -2.14 -7.39
N GLN A 51 -7.70 -3.20 -7.43
CA GLN A 51 -8.88 -3.31 -6.56
C GLN A 51 -8.52 -3.27 -5.07
N MET A 52 -7.44 -3.93 -4.66
CA MET A 52 -6.98 -3.92 -3.26
C MET A 52 -6.50 -2.53 -2.84
N LEU A 53 -5.81 -1.82 -3.74
CA LEU A 53 -5.32 -0.47 -3.49
C LEU A 53 -6.45 0.57 -3.48
N ASP A 54 -7.48 0.41 -4.30
CA ASP A 54 -8.68 1.27 -4.28
C ASP A 54 -9.44 1.14 -2.95
N MET A 55 -9.56 -0.09 -2.45
CA MET A 55 -10.15 -0.36 -1.13
C MET A 55 -9.32 0.32 -0.03
N LEU A 56 -8.00 0.16 -0.07
CA LEU A 56 -7.09 0.81 0.88
C LEU A 56 -7.19 2.34 0.81
N LYS A 57 -7.22 2.93 -0.39
CA LYS A 57 -7.38 4.38 -0.60
C LYS A 57 -8.68 4.90 0.01
N SER A 58 -9.75 4.13 -0.11
CA SER A 58 -11.05 4.45 0.48
C SER A 58 -11.01 4.38 2.01
N ASP A 59 -10.38 3.35 2.58
CA ASP A 59 -10.22 3.19 4.04
C ASP A 59 -9.37 4.32 4.66
N LEU A 60 -8.48 4.90 3.86
CA LEU A 60 -7.64 6.06 4.23
C LEU A 60 -8.38 7.41 4.07
N GLY A 61 -9.63 7.43 3.60
CA GLY A 61 -10.40 8.66 3.37
C GLY A 61 -9.93 9.45 2.14
N CYS A 62 -9.20 8.81 1.24
CA CYS A 62 -8.62 9.38 0.03
C CYS A 62 -9.38 8.97 -1.26
N GLY A 63 -10.58 8.40 -1.11
CA GLY A 63 -11.43 8.01 -2.24
C GLY A 63 -11.93 9.22 -3.06
N MET A 64 -12.38 8.94 -4.29
CA MET A 64 -12.96 9.90 -5.25
C MET A 64 -14.15 10.70 -4.71
N ASP A 65 -14.67 10.33 -3.54
CA ASP A 65 -15.80 10.95 -2.85
C ASP A 65 -15.51 12.40 -2.41
N SER A 66 -14.27 12.87 -2.52
CA SER A 66 -13.85 14.21 -2.10
C SER A 66 -13.85 15.28 -3.20
N GLU A 67 -13.99 14.91 -4.49
CA GLU A 67 -13.82 15.86 -5.61
C GLU A 67 -15.15 16.34 -6.25
N THR A 68 -16.31 15.87 -5.78
CA THR A 68 -17.62 16.22 -6.39
C THR A 68 -18.52 17.17 -5.59
N GLU A 69 -18.10 17.69 -4.44
CA GLU A 69 -18.95 18.57 -3.61
C GLU A 69 -18.34 19.95 -3.32
N LEU A 70 -17.62 20.58 -4.27
CA LEU A 70 -17.11 21.95 -4.05
C LEU A 70 -17.22 22.96 -5.21
N ILE A 71 -17.99 22.71 -6.28
CA ILE A 71 -18.39 23.82 -7.18
C ILE A 71 -19.82 23.60 -7.72
N ARG A 72 -20.82 23.84 -6.86
CA ARG A 72 -22.16 24.31 -7.26
C ARG A 72 -22.41 25.65 -6.58
N GLU A 73 -21.76 26.71 -7.02
CA GLU A 73 -22.18 28.07 -6.67
C GLU A 73 -21.77 29.04 -7.78
N ASP A 74 -22.80 29.61 -8.42
CA ASP A 74 -22.85 30.72 -9.37
C ASP A 74 -21.71 30.94 -10.37
N GLN A 75 -22.01 30.57 -11.60
CA GLN A 75 -21.35 31.05 -12.81
C GLN A 75 -21.71 32.53 -13.05
N GLU A 76 -21.05 33.47 -12.39
CA GLU A 76 -20.95 34.86 -12.87
C GLU A 76 -19.53 35.43 -12.63
N ALA A 77 -18.99 36.01 -13.71
CA ALA A 77 -17.75 36.78 -13.83
C ALA A 77 -16.42 36.00 -13.92
N LEU A 78 -15.95 35.91 -15.17
CA LEU A 78 -14.58 35.61 -15.59
C LEU A 78 -13.61 36.73 -15.14
N ASP A 79 -12.66 36.41 -14.26
CA ASP A 79 -11.30 36.98 -14.14
C ASP A 79 -10.64 36.26 -12.95
N SER A 80 -9.52 35.53 -12.98
CA SER A 80 -8.34 35.51 -13.83
C SER A 80 -7.63 34.15 -13.62
N PRO A 81 -6.79 33.63 -14.53
CA PRO A 81 -6.03 32.41 -14.29
C PRO A 81 -4.73 32.74 -13.55
N ASP A 82 -4.72 32.65 -12.22
CA ASP A 82 -3.46 32.48 -11.48
C ASP A 82 -3.33 31.00 -11.14
N LEU A 83 -2.85 30.25 -12.13
CA LEU A 83 -2.32 28.91 -11.95
C LEU A 83 -1.13 29.02 -10.99
N GLN A 84 -1.36 28.82 -9.71
CA GLN A 84 -0.29 28.40 -8.83
C GLN A 84 0.11 26.98 -9.26
N GLU A 85 1.12 26.91 -10.11
CA GLU A 85 2.03 25.77 -10.14
C GLU A 85 2.52 25.53 -8.71
N SER A 86 1.89 24.61 -7.99
CA SER A 86 2.58 23.90 -6.91
C SER A 86 3.53 22.92 -7.57
N ASP A 87 4.63 23.47 -8.10
CA ASP A 87 5.88 22.78 -8.31
C ASP A 87 6.47 22.44 -6.93
N ILE A 88 5.86 21.45 -6.28
CA ILE A 88 6.56 20.67 -5.27
C ILE A 88 6.95 19.40 -6.01
N GLY A 89 8.15 19.43 -6.59
CA GLY A 89 8.90 18.23 -6.90
C GLY A 89 9.15 17.48 -5.59
N GLU A 90 8.14 16.73 -5.15
CA GLU A 90 8.26 15.81 -4.04
C GLU A 90 9.06 14.60 -4.54
N GLU A 91 10.39 14.68 -4.47
CA GLU A 91 11.27 13.52 -4.58
C GLU A 91 11.02 12.61 -3.37
N PHE A 92 9.94 11.83 -3.40
CA PHE A 92 9.76 10.72 -2.49
C PHE A 92 10.59 9.55 -3.01
N GLU A 93 11.69 9.27 -2.31
CA GLU A 93 12.43 8.03 -2.46
C GLU A 93 11.59 6.91 -1.83
N PHE A 94 10.78 6.22 -2.62
CA PHE A 94 10.15 4.97 -2.19
C PHE A 94 11.26 3.97 -1.89
N THR A 95 11.44 3.67 -0.61
CA THR A 95 12.52 2.80 -0.17
C THR A 95 12.10 1.36 -0.39
N SER A 96 12.21 0.90 -1.64
CA SER A 96 12.09 -0.51 -2.00
C SER A 96 13.25 -1.30 -1.38
N LYS A 97 13.12 -1.65 -0.09
CA LYS A 97 14.03 -2.53 0.64
C LYS A 97 13.25 -3.57 1.43
N GLY A 98 12.51 -4.39 0.69
CA GLY A 98 11.90 -5.64 1.17
C GLY A 98 12.73 -6.90 0.89
N HIS A 99 14.07 -6.83 0.85
CA HIS A 99 14.88 -8.05 0.74
C HIS A 99 15.00 -8.74 2.11
N ARG A 100 14.02 -9.59 2.47
CA ARG A 100 14.21 -10.58 3.54
C ARG A 100 14.73 -11.89 2.96
N LEU A 101 16.05 -11.97 2.83
CA LEU A 101 16.77 -13.22 2.61
C LEU A 101 16.55 -14.16 3.80
N ARG A 102 15.89 -15.29 3.53
CA ARG A 102 15.77 -16.57 4.26
C ARG A 102 16.61 -16.74 5.54
N LYS A 103 16.01 -17.34 6.58
CA LYS A 103 16.47 -18.61 7.19
C LYS A 103 15.32 -19.38 7.83
N ALA A 104 15.06 -20.60 7.35
CA ALA A 104 14.35 -21.62 8.11
C ALA A 104 15.29 -22.17 9.18
N THR A 105 15.03 -21.89 10.45
CA THR A 105 15.63 -22.60 11.58
C THR A 105 14.58 -23.53 12.15
N LYS A 106 14.81 -24.82 11.95
CA LYS A 106 14.14 -25.94 12.61
C LYS A 106 14.45 -25.85 14.12
N SER A 107 13.48 -25.44 14.93
CA SER A 107 13.39 -25.80 16.37
C SER A 107 12.30 -26.88 16.44
N GLU A 108 12.59 -28.16 16.64
CA GLU A 108 13.03 -28.79 17.91
C GLU A 108 12.30 -28.22 19.13
N GLU A 109 11.01 -28.57 19.25
CA GLU A 109 10.33 -28.62 20.53
C GLU A 109 10.14 -30.07 20.92
N PHE A 110 11.03 -30.47 21.82
CA PHE A 110 11.06 -31.69 22.60
C PHE A 110 10.00 -31.55 23.69
N PHE A 111 8.81 -32.11 23.50
CA PHE A 111 7.88 -32.40 24.60
C PHE A 111 8.08 -33.88 24.95
N GLU A 112 8.87 -34.16 25.97
CA GLU A 112 8.49 -34.19 27.38
C GLU A 112 8.22 -35.64 27.77
N SER A 113 9.10 -36.13 28.66
CA SER A 113 9.12 -37.50 29.14
C SER A 113 7.81 -37.86 29.82
N MET A 114 7.25 -39.02 29.46
CA MET A 114 6.37 -39.74 30.36
C MET A 114 6.79 -41.20 30.40
N ASP A 115 7.96 -41.43 31.02
CA ASP A 115 8.27 -42.73 31.59
C ASP A 115 7.61 -42.80 32.97
N SER A 116 6.48 -43.47 33.03
CA SER A 116 6.01 -44.06 34.28
C SER A 116 5.94 -45.57 34.07
N SER A 117 7.11 -46.19 34.15
CA SER A 117 7.36 -47.48 34.79
C SER A 117 6.12 -48.37 35.01
N LEU A 118 5.91 -49.34 34.12
CA LEU A 118 5.21 -50.57 34.46
C LEU A 118 6.23 -51.51 35.13
N LYS A 119 6.13 -51.68 36.45
CA LYS A 119 6.50 -52.93 37.11
C LYS A 119 5.81 -53.10 38.46
#